data_AF-A0A2M7E0X0-F1
#
_entry.id   AF-A0A2M7E0X0-F1
#
_cell.length_a   1.000
_cell.length_b   1.000
_cell.length_c   1.000
_cell.angle_alpha   90.00
_cell.angle_beta   90.00
_cell.angle_gamma   90.00
#
_symmetry.space_group_name_H-M   'P 1'
#
loop_
_entity.id
_entity.type
_entity.pdbx_description
1 polymer ?
#
loop_
_entity_poly.entity_id
_entity_poly.type
_entity_poly.pdbx_seq_one_letter_code
_entity_poly.pdbx_strand_id
1 'polypeptide(L)' 'MKKSKIKSAVLTVLIIAGSLFTANAQDASPILKKMDDVMYSPKDMTGKNKIVLIDKNGKQETREATIQQKGND' A
#
# COMPACT_ATOMS: atom_id res chain seq x y z
N MET A 1 46.97 -7.16 18.77
CA MET A 1 45.96 -8.14 18.29
C MET A 1 44.62 -8.12 19.05
N LYS A 2 44.56 -8.14 20.39
CA LYS A 2 43.28 -8.23 21.14
C LYS A 2 42.29 -7.08 20.85
N LYS A 3 42.76 -5.82 20.80
CA LYS A 3 41.91 -4.64 20.51
C LYS A 3 41.30 -4.65 19.09
N SER A 4 42.02 -5.20 18.11
CA SER A 4 41.54 -5.31 16.72
C SER A 4 40.44 -6.37 16.59
N LYS A 5 40.57 -7.48 17.31
CA LYS A 5 39.52 -8.53 17.37
C LYS A 5 38.25 -8.00 18.05
N ILE A 6 38.38 -7.20 19.10
CA ILE A 6 37.24 -6.55 19.78
C ILE A 6 36.55 -5.55 18.85
N LYS A 7 37.29 -4.66 18.19
CA LYS A 7 36.72 -3.71 17.21
C LYS A 7 35.98 -4.43 16.07
N SER A 8 36.56 -5.52 15.57
CA SER A 8 35.93 -6.33 14.53
C SER A 8 34.65 -6.99 15.02
N ALA A 9 34.65 -7.53 16.25
CA ALA A 9 33.44 -8.13 16.85
C ALA A 9 32.32 -7.10 17.05
N VAL A 10 32.66 -5.90 17.52
CA VAL A 10 31.69 -4.78 17.67
C VAL A 10 31.11 -4.37 16.32
N LEU A 11 31.94 -4.30 15.28
CA LEU A 11 31.49 -3.97 13.93
C LEU A 11 30.53 -5.05 13.37
N THR A 12 30.84 -6.33 13.58
CA THR A 12 29.96 -7.44 13.16
C THR A 12 28.61 -7.39 13.88
N VAL A 13 28.60 -7.12 15.19
CA VAL A 13 27.36 -6.97 15.96
C VAL A 13 26.52 -5.78 15.47
N LEU A 14 27.16 -4.65 15.16
CA LEU A 14 26.48 -3.48 14.61
C LEU A 14 25.85 -3.75 13.23
N ILE A 15 26.54 -4.49 12.36
CA ILE A 15 26.02 -4.85 11.04
C ILE A 15 24.82 -5.81 11.17
N ILE A 16 24.90 -6.81 12.05
CA ILE A 16 23.81 -7.74 12.31
C ILE A 16 22.60 -7.00 12.90
N ALA A 17 22.81 -6.13 13.89
CA ALA A 17 21.75 -5.31 14.47
C ALA A 17 21.11 -4.37 13.42
N GLY A 18 21.92 -3.76 12.54
CA GLY A 18 21.44 -2.91 11.45
C GLY A 18 20.57 -3.65 10.43
N SER A 19 20.89 -4.92 10.14
CA SER A 19 20.15 -5.75 9.18
C SER A 19 18.75 -6.15 9.64
N LEU A 20 18.45 -6.06 10.95
CA LEU A 20 17.13 -6.35 11.51
C LEU A 20 16.12 -5.20 11.25
N PHE A 21 16.59 -3.99 10.95
CA PHE A 21 15.73 -2.83 10.73
C PHE A 21 15.23 -2.68 9.28
N THR A 22 15.81 -3.42 8.33
CA THR A 22 15.50 -3.30 6.90
C THR A 22 14.43 -4.28 6.38
N ALA A 23 13.80 -5.07 7.26
CA ALA A 23 12.88 -6.15 6.86
C ALA A 23 11.39 -5.74 6.80
N ASN A 24 11.07 -4.45 6.66
CA ASN A 24 9.70 -4.01 6.37
C ASN A 24 9.42 -4.17 4.86
N ALA A 25 9.45 -5.39 4.34
CA ALA A 25 8.83 -5.68 3.05
C ALA A 25 7.32 -5.47 3.24
N GLN A 26 6.74 -4.44 2.61
CA GLN A 26 5.30 -4.34 2.53
C GLN A 26 4.82 -5.46 1.61
N ASP A 27 4.41 -6.58 2.21
CA ASP A 27 3.67 -7.62 1.52
C ASP A 27 2.42 -7.00 0.87
N ALA A 28 1.94 -7.61 -0.22
CA ALA A 28 0.76 -7.10 -0.94
C ALA A 28 -0.47 -6.91 -0.03
N SER A 29 -0.59 -7.74 1.01
CA SER A 29 -1.69 -7.70 1.99
C SER A 29 -1.74 -6.38 2.79
N PRO A 30 -0.64 -5.89 3.42
CA PRO A 30 -0.62 -4.57 4.06
C PRO A 30 -0.97 -3.40 3.13
N ILE A 31 -0.61 -3.47 1.85
CA ILE A 31 -0.93 -2.42 0.87
C ILE A 31 -2.43 -2.43 0.56
N LEU A 32 -2.99 -3.62 0.29
CA LEU A 32 -4.42 -3.79 0.03
C LEU A 32 -5.25 -3.28 1.23
N LYS A 33 -4.85 -3.63 2.45
CA LYS A 33 -5.53 -3.19 3.66
C LYS A 33 -5.60 -1.67 3.79
N LYS A 34 -4.48 -0.97 3.54
CA LYS A 34 -4.45 0.50 3.58
C LYS A 34 -5.29 1.15 2.49
N MET A 35 -5.37 0.52 1.32
CA MET A 35 -6.23 0.99 0.23
C MET A 35 -7.70 0.89 0.62
N ASP A 36 -8.11 -0.23 1.21
CA ASP A 36 -9.48 -0.43 1.69
C ASP A 36 -9.84 0.59 2.79
N ASP A 37 -8.94 0.82 3.75
CA ASP A 37 -9.12 1.80 4.83
C ASP A 37 -9.40 3.22 4.29
N VAL A 38 -8.81 3.59 3.15
CA VAL A 38 -9.01 4.92 2.53
C VAL A 38 -10.26 4.94 1.66
N MET A 39 -10.41 3.97 0.76
CA MET A 39 -11.49 3.92 -0.23
C MET A 39 -12.87 3.80 0.43
N TYR A 40 -12.96 3.08 1.54
CA TYR A 40 -14.20 2.87 2.29
C TYR A 40 -14.25 3.67 3.60
N SER A 41 -13.39 4.69 3.76
CA SER A 41 -13.43 5.61 4.90
C SER A 41 -14.74 6.40 5.06
N PRO A 42 -15.48 6.77 4.00
CA PRO A 42 -16.74 7.47 4.18
C PRO A 42 -17.79 6.52 4.77
N LYS A 43 -18.53 7.00 5.79
CA LYS A 43 -19.67 6.29 6.34
C LYS A 43 -20.75 6.15 5.27
N ASP A 44 -21.53 7.19 5.02
CA ASP A 44 -22.53 7.18 3.96
C ASP A 44 -22.06 8.06 2.79
N MET A 45 -22.16 7.55 1.57
CA MET A 45 -21.74 8.29 0.37
C MET A 45 -22.74 8.10 -0.77
N THR A 46 -23.03 9.18 -1.50
CA THR A 46 -23.65 9.12 -2.82
C THR A 46 -22.76 9.84 -3.82
N GLY A 47 -22.41 9.19 -4.92
CA GLY A 47 -21.53 9.73 -5.96
C GLY A 47 -22.12 9.55 -7.36
N LYS A 48 -21.85 10.49 -8.26
CA LYS A 48 -22.16 10.33 -9.69
C LYS A 48 -20.88 9.95 -10.42
N ASN A 49 -20.85 8.75 -10.98
CA ASN A 49 -19.73 8.22 -11.73
C ASN A 49 -19.99 8.31 -13.22
N LYS A 50 -18.99 8.81 -13.95
CA LYS A 50 -18.92 8.72 -15.41
C LYS A 50 -18.00 7.57 -15.77
N ILE A 51 -18.52 6.60 -16.52
CA ILE A 51 -17.80 5.42 -16.98
C ILE A 51 -17.53 5.62 -18.47
N VAL A 52 -16.26 5.73 -18.84
CA VAL A 52 -15.84 5.86 -20.25
C VAL A 52 -15.23 4.53 -20.68
N LEU A 53 -15.94 3.76 -21.49
CA LEU A 53 -15.45 2.53 -22.10
C LEU A 53 -14.75 2.89 -23.41
N ILE A 54 -13.49 2.53 -23.55
CA ILE A 54 -12.71 2.73 -24.78
C ILE A 54 -12.35 1.35 -25.32
N ASP A 55 -12.82 1.01 -26.51
CA ASP A 55 -12.46 -0.26 -27.15
C ASP A 55 -11.04 -0.21 -27.75
N LYS A 56 -10.52 -1.38 -28.15
CA LYS A 56 -9.19 -1.51 -28.77
C LYS A 56 -9.03 -0.72 -30.07
N ASN A 57 -10.13 -0.31 -30.70
CA ASN A 57 -10.14 0.48 -31.93
C ASN A 57 -10.33 1.98 -31.63
N GLY A 58 -10.37 2.37 -30.35
CA GLY A 58 -10.53 3.76 -29.90
C GLY A 58 -11.97 4.25 -29.86
N LYS A 59 -12.98 3.41 -30.11
CA LYS A 59 -14.39 3.80 -29.98
C LYS A 59 -14.71 4.01 -28.50
N GLN A 60 -15.33 5.14 -28.19
CA GLN A 60 -15.72 5.48 -26.83
C GLN A 60 -17.23 5.31 -26.63
N GLU A 61 -17.61 4.74 -25.49
CA GLU A 61 -18.97 4.71 -24.98
C GLU A 61 -18.97 5.29 -23.56
N THR A 62 -19.74 6.35 -23.33
CA THR A 62 -19.84 6.98 -22.00
C THR A 62 -21.16 6.60 -21.35
N ARG A 63 -21.10 6.17 -20.09
CA ARG A 63 -22.26 5.87 -19.24
C ARG A 63 -22.17 6.70 -17.97
N GLU A 64 -23.31 7.04 -17.39
CA GLU A 64 -23.38 7.70 -16.09
C GLU A 64 -24.13 6.80 -15.10
N ALA A 65 -23.63 6.69 -13.88
CA ALA A 65 -24.21 5.88 -12.82
C ALA A 65 -24.18 6.64 -11.49
N THR A 66 -25.27 6.55 -10.73
CA THR A 66 -25.30 7.05 -9.34
C THR A 66 -24.97 5.89 -8.42
N ILE A 67 -23.86 6.00 -7.68
CA ILE A 67 -23.47 5.05 -6.64
C ILE A 67 -23.99 5.55 -5.31
N GLN A 68 -24.60 4.65 -4.54
CA GLN A 68 -24.96 4.86 -3.15
C GLN A 68 -24.24 3.81 -2.33
N GLN A 69 -23.50 4.25 -1.31
CA GLN A 69 -22.76 3.42 -0.38
C GLN A 69 -23.27 3.73 1.02
N LYS A 70 -23.66 2.68 1.74
CA LYS A 70 -24.02 2.73 3.15
C LYS A 70 -22.81 2.28 3.96
N GLY A 71 -22.47 3.02 5.00
CA GLY A 71 -21.36 2.69 5.88
C GLY A 71 -21.70 1.51 6.75
N ASN A 72 -20.66 0.82 7.23
CA ASN A 72 -20.84 -0.12 8.32
C ASN A 72 -20.93 0.71 9.62
N ASP A 73 -22.12 0.75 10.22
CA ASP A 73 -22.31 1.19 11.60
C ASP A 73 -21.67 0.20 12.58
#